data_AF-A0A438IU57-F1
#
_entry.id   AF-A0A438IU57-F1
#
_cell.length_a   1.000
_cell.length_b   1.000
_cell.length_c   1.000
_cell.angle_alpha   90.00
_cell.angle_beta   90.00
_cell.angle_gamma   90.00
#
_symmetry.space_group_name_H-M   'P 1'
#
loop_
_entity.id
_entity.type
_entity.pdbx_description
1 polymer ?
#
loop_
_entity_poly.entity_id
_entity_poly.type
_entity_poly.pdbx_seq_one_letter_code
_entity_poly.pdbx_strand_id
1 'polypeptide(L)'
;MIKSQIKSFITQDPDDRDFLVKNLRLFDVPVLNYVRNEDRHKEPFQISEEMRKLGISSRLDQVFDSPDAVKEVLTSQFALEHSETDQKADEVSKLGILDFWTPENHYRWSVSRYGGHVSAIVEPVARSRLLVCSTDTGEIERLRSKKKELEEIIDDLEENFKSLQIEQRLLEDEAAKLHKQREEIINTVQLEKRKRREMENRVSQRKRKLESMEKEDDLDTVMAKLIDQAANLTFNVSYKRTFAEKHMTSIEFDAKIRELEVGIKQQERFAMQASLHFENYQDFRRYHLGVGV
;
A
#
# COMPACT_ATOMS: atom_id res chain seq x y z
N MET A 1 13.80 58.51 -37.06
CA MET A 1 14.42 59.78 -36.62
C MET A 1 15.30 59.67 -35.37
N ILE A 2 14.93 58.87 -34.36
CA ILE A 2 15.68 58.74 -33.07
C ILE A 2 17.11 58.16 -33.22
N LYS A 3 17.37 57.35 -34.26
CA LYS A 3 18.67 56.66 -34.48
C LYS A 3 19.88 57.57 -34.66
N SER A 4 19.70 58.79 -35.19
CA SER A 4 20.81 59.73 -35.42
C SER A 4 21.20 60.49 -34.14
N GLN A 5 20.23 60.78 -33.26
CA GLN A 5 20.45 61.65 -32.11
C GLN A 5 20.81 60.93 -30.80
N ILE A 6 20.59 59.61 -30.66
CA ILE A 6 21.20 58.85 -29.54
C ILE A 6 22.73 58.85 -29.63
N LYS A 7 23.29 59.07 -30.83
CA LYS A 7 24.73 59.21 -31.07
C LYS A 7 25.22 60.67 -30.99
N SER A 8 24.41 61.58 -30.46
CA SER A 8 24.77 62.98 -30.33
C SER A 8 25.58 63.26 -29.08
N PHE A 9 26.46 64.27 -29.14
CA PHE A 9 27.09 64.80 -27.94
C PHE A 9 26.24 65.92 -27.36
N ILE A 10 26.11 65.95 -26.04
CA ILE A 10 25.41 67.02 -25.32
C ILE A 10 26.47 67.82 -24.57
N THR A 11 26.55 69.11 -24.89
CA THR A 11 27.45 70.09 -24.28
C THR A 11 26.65 71.01 -23.36
N GLN A 12 27.27 71.50 -22.29
CA GLN A 12 26.66 72.49 -21.39
C GLN A 12 27.15 73.92 -21.69
N ASP A 13 28.35 74.03 -22.27
CA ASP A 13 28.96 75.29 -22.66
C ASP A 13 28.85 75.50 -24.19
N PRO A 14 28.33 76.64 -24.66
CA PRO A 14 28.35 77.02 -26.08
C PRO A 14 29.73 77.02 -26.74
N ASP A 15 30.80 77.31 -26.01
CA ASP A 15 32.17 77.32 -26.56
C ASP A 15 32.66 75.89 -26.84
N ASP A 16 32.37 74.95 -25.93
CA ASP A 16 32.64 73.53 -26.12
C ASP A 16 31.84 72.95 -27.28
N ARG A 17 30.59 73.40 -27.45
CA ARG A 17 29.77 73.04 -28.61
C ARG A 17 30.48 73.44 -29.90
N ASP A 18 30.90 74.69 -30.02
CA ASP A 18 31.49 75.22 -31.25
C ASP A 18 32.83 74.56 -31.54
N PHE A 19 33.60 74.24 -30.50
CA PHE A 19 34.80 73.43 -30.61
C PHE A 19 34.50 72.03 -31.15
N LEU A 20 33.53 71.32 -30.58
CA LEU A 20 33.16 69.97 -31.01
C LEU A 20 32.56 69.97 -32.42
N VAL A 21 31.69 70.92 -32.76
CA VAL A 21 31.12 71.04 -34.11
C VAL A 21 32.22 71.25 -35.14
N LYS A 22 33.21 72.10 -34.84
CA LYS A 22 34.33 72.36 -35.75
C LYS A 22 35.19 71.11 -35.99
N ASN A 23 35.48 70.35 -34.93
CA ASN A 23 36.36 69.18 -35.00
C ASN A 23 35.65 67.91 -35.51
N LEU A 24 34.36 67.75 -35.19
CA LEU A 24 33.57 66.56 -35.53
C LEU A 24 32.76 66.70 -36.82
N ARG A 25 32.88 67.84 -37.52
CA ARG A 25 32.17 68.10 -38.78
C ARG A 25 32.36 67.01 -39.83
N LEU A 26 33.56 66.40 -39.89
CA LEU A 26 33.89 65.35 -40.85
C LEU A 26 33.20 64.00 -40.55
N PHE A 27 32.75 63.81 -39.31
CA PHE A 27 32.16 62.55 -38.84
C PHE A 27 30.63 62.57 -38.80
N ASP A 28 30.00 63.68 -39.23
CA ASP A 28 28.54 63.87 -39.26
C ASP A 28 27.87 63.55 -37.90
N VAL A 29 28.54 63.93 -36.81
CA VAL A 29 28.02 63.71 -35.45
C VAL A 29 27.27 64.96 -34.98
N PRO A 30 25.96 64.86 -34.67
CA PRO A 30 25.22 65.99 -34.11
C PRO A 30 25.77 66.38 -32.73
N VAL A 31 26.00 67.66 -32.51
CA VAL A 31 26.36 68.22 -31.20
C VAL A 31 25.22 69.13 -30.75
N LEU A 32 24.60 68.77 -29.63
CA LEU A 32 23.49 69.49 -29.02
C LEU A 32 24.02 70.31 -27.84
N ASN A 33 23.41 71.48 -27.63
CA ASN A 33 23.68 72.31 -26.45
C ASN A 33 22.54 72.18 -25.46
N TYR A 34 22.90 71.89 -24.22
CA TYR A 34 21.99 71.95 -23.08
C TYR A 34 21.88 73.39 -22.62
N VAL A 35 20.73 73.99 -22.88
CA VAL A 35 20.37 75.29 -22.30
C VAL A 35 19.39 75.01 -21.18
N ARG A 36 19.84 75.19 -19.93
CA ARG A 36 18.98 75.06 -18.76
C ARG A 36 17.86 76.09 -18.87
N ASN A 37 16.65 75.61 -19.09
CA ASN A 37 15.49 76.46 -19.31
C ASN A 37 14.78 76.64 -17.96
N GLU A 38 15.12 77.70 -17.23
CA GLU A 38 14.58 77.95 -15.88
C GLU A 38 13.06 78.24 -15.89
N ASP A 39 12.50 78.65 -17.04
CA ASP A 39 11.08 78.97 -17.21
C ASP A 39 10.18 77.75 -17.50
N ARG A 40 10.74 76.54 -17.66
CA ARG A 40 9.93 75.33 -17.81
C ARG A 40 9.56 74.80 -16.43
N HIS A 41 8.50 75.35 -15.85
CA HIS A 41 7.75 74.64 -14.82
C HIS A 41 7.29 73.29 -15.40
N LYS A 42 8.03 72.21 -15.12
CA LYS A 42 7.60 70.84 -15.38
C LYS A 42 6.37 70.61 -14.50
N GLU A 43 5.18 70.86 -15.05
CA GLU A 43 3.97 70.38 -14.41
C GLU A 43 4.10 68.85 -14.24
N PRO A 44 3.90 68.31 -13.03
CA PRO A 44 3.90 66.87 -12.82
C PRO A 44 2.83 66.26 -13.72
N PHE A 45 3.24 65.37 -14.62
CA PHE A 45 2.28 64.62 -15.42
C PHE A 45 1.49 63.69 -14.49
N GLN A 46 0.25 64.07 -14.19
CA GLN A 46 -0.66 63.27 -13.36
C GLN A 46 -1.50 62.38 -14.28
N ILE A 47 -1.31 61.08 -14.17
CA ILE A 47 -2.07 60.11 -14.94
C ILE A 47 -3.49 60.03 -14.36
N SER A 48 -4.48 60.51 -15.13
CA SER A 48 -5.89 60.41 -14.76
C SER A 48 -6.39 58.96 -14.82
N GLU A 49 -7.49 58.66 -14.14
CA GLU A 49 -8.09 57.33 -14.17
C GLU A 49 -8.58 56.94 -15.58
N GLU A 50 -9.01 57.92 -16.37
CA GLU A 50 -9.42 57.74 -17.77
C GLU A 50 -8.24 57.36 -18.66
N MET A 51 -7.07 57.98 -18.44
CA MET A 51 -5.83 57.63 -19.15
C MET A 51 -5.40 56.20 -18.83
N ARG A 52 -5.46 55.78 -17.57
CA ARG A 52 -5.18 54.38 -17.18
C ARG A 52 -6.12 53.38 -17.85
N LYS A 53 -7.42 53.71 -17.97
CA LYS A 53 -8.41 52.86 -18.66
C LYS A 53 -8.13 52.71 -20.15
N LEU A 54 -7.50 53.71 -20.77
CA LEU A 54 -7.03 53.66 -22.17
C LEU A 54 -5.62 53.06 -22.30
N GLY A 55 -5.07 52.46 -21.24
CA GLY A 55 -3.76 51.81 -21.30
C GLY A 55 -2.57 52.76 -21.26
N ILE A 56 -2.78 54.06 -20.99
CA ILE A 56 -1.69 55.01 -20.77
C ILE A 56 -1.08 54.75 -19.38
N SER A 57 0.14 54.22 -19.38
CA SER A 57 0.81 53.75 -18.16
C SER A 57 1.83 54.76 -17.61
N SER A 58 2.49 55.51 -18.49
CA SER A 58 3.57 56.43 -18.12
C SER A 58 3.88 57.43 -19.24
N ARG A 59 4.67 58.45 -18.89
CA ARG A 59 5.28 59.38 -19.84
C ARG A 59 6.65 58.85 -20.27
N LEU A 60 7.03 59.05 -21.53
CA LEU A 60 8.22 58.39 -22.09
C LEU A 60 9.53 58.76 -21.38
N ASP A 61 9.62 59.94 -20.77
CA ASP A 61 10.77 60.36 -19.94
C ASP A 61 10.90 59.62 -18.60
N GLN A 62 9.84 58.95 -18.13
CA GLN A 62 9.83 58.12 -16.93
C GLN A 62 10.26 56.67 -17.20
N VAL A 63 10.25 56.24 -18.47
CA VAL A 63 10.51 54.85 -18.87
C VAL A 63 12.01 54.52 -18.88
N PHE A 64 12.88 55.52 -18.99
CA PHE A 64 14.33 55.32 -19.05
C PHE A 64 15.11 56.13 -18.02
N ASP A 65 16.23 55.57 -17.56
CA ASP A 65 17.15 56.25 -16.64
C ASP A 65 18.29 56.93 -17.40
N SER A 66 18.60 58.17 -17.02
CA SER A 66 19.58 59.03 -17.70
C SER A 66 19.84 60.31 -16.89
N PRO A 67 21.03 60.93 -16.99
CA PRO A 67 21.31 62.22 -16.35
C PRO A 67 20.33 63.31 -16.75
N ASP A 68 20.03 64.23 -15.84
CA ASP A 68 19.00 65.27 -16.04
C ASP A 68 19.22 66.11 -17.30
N ALA A 69 20.46 66.50 -17.59
CA ALA A 69 20.81 67.23 -18.80
C ALA A 69 20.45 66.46 -20.09
N VAL A 70 20.64 65.14 -20.09
CA VAL A 70 20.29 64.27 -21.22
C VAL A 70 18.78 64.13 -21.33
N LYS A 71 18.09 63.91 -20.20
CA LYS A 71 16.61 63.85 -20.18
C LYS A 71 16.00 65.13 -20.73
N GLU A 72 16.48 66.30 -20.32
CA GLU A 72 15.92 67.58 -20.77
C GLU A 72 16.19 67.88 -22.26
N VAL A 73 17.39 67.56 -22.76
CA VAL A 73 17.66 67.68 -24.20
C VAL A 73 16.78 66.73 -24.99
N LEU A 74 16.62 65.48 -24.55
CA LEU A 74 15.76 64.52 -25.23
C LEU A 74 14.28 64.94 -25.17
N THR A 75 13.79 65.41 -24.02
CA THR A 75 12.43 65.92 -23.87
C THR A 75 12.19 67.15 -24.75
N SER A 76 13.15 68.07 -24.84
CA SER A 76 13.00 69.27 -25.68
C SER A 76 13.06 68.99 -27.18
N GLN A 77 13.89 68.03 -27.62
CA GLN A 77 14.03 67.66 -29.04
C GLN A 77 12.88 66.78 -29.55
N PHE A 78 12.42 65.84 -28.71
CA PHE A 78 11.47 64.80 -29.12
C PHE A 78 10.09 64.95 -28.50
N ALA A 79 9.85 65.99 -27.70
CA ALA A 79 8.62 66.17 -26.96
C ALA A 79 8.23 64.85 -26.23
N LEU A 80 9.18 64.28 -25.48
CA LEU A 80 8.97 63.04 -24.68
C LEU A 80 7.93 63.20 -23.57
N GLU A 81 7.24 64.34 -23.54
CA GLU A 81 6.14 64.68 -22.64
C GLU A 81 4.86 63.87 -22.93
N HIS A 82 4.89 63.02 -23.96
CA HIS A 82 3.77 62.23 -24.43
C HIS A 82 3.87 60.76 -24.01
N SER A 83 2.70 60.17 -23.75
CA SER A 83 2.58 58.89 -23.06
C SER A 83 2.80 57.66 -23.93
N GLU A 84 3.17 56.56 -23.28
CA GLU A 84 3.10 55.21 -23.84
C GLU A 84 1.70 54.61 -23.59
N THR A 85 1.06 54.05 -24.63
CA THR A 85 -0.20 53.30 -24.51
C THR A 85 -0.12 51.97 -25.26
N ASP A 86 -0.76 50.94 -24.71
CA ASP A 86 -0.86 49.63 -25.35
C ASP A 86 -2.16 49.44 -26.15
N GLN A 87 -3.19 50.30 -26.02
CA GLN A 87 -4.51 50.02 -26.63
C GLN A 87 -5.29 51.27 -27.08
N LYS A 88 -5.97 51.11 -28.23
CA LYS A 88 -7.03 52.00 -28.77
C LYS A 88 -6.64 53.47 -29.07
N ALA A 89 -5.86 53.62 -30.14
CA ALA A 89 -5.39 54.91 -30.65
C ALA A 89 -6.49 55.97 -30.88
N ASP A 90 -7.65 55.57 -31.40
CA ASP A 90 -8.75 56.50 -31.70
C ASP A 90 -9.41 57.09 -30.45
N GLU A 91 -9.40 56.36 -29.33
CA GLU A 91 -9.98 56.81 -28.05
C GLU A 91 -9.05 57.79 -27.33
N VAL A 92 -7.73 57.66 -27.52
CA VAL A 92 -6.71 58.56 -26.94
C VAL A 92 -6.81 59.98 -27.52
N SER A 93 -7.13 60.11 -28.80
CA SER A 93 -7.33 61.42 -29.45
C SER A 93 -8.46 62.25 -28.80
N LYS A 94 -9.47 61.59 -28.22
CA LYS A 94 -10.61 62.24 -27.55
C LYS A 94 -10.24 62.84 -26.19
N LEU A 95 -9.13 62.42 -25.60
CA LEU A 95 -8.58 62.98 -24.37
C LEU A 95 -7.70 64.21 -24.62
N GLY A 96 -7.62 64.71 -25.86
CA GLY A 96 -6.78 65.86 -26.23
C GLY A 96 -5.30 65.52 -26.38
N ILE A 97 -4.94 64.23 -26.37
CA ILE A 97 -3.57 63.76 -26.59
C ILE A 97 -3.38 63.55 -28.09
N LEU A 98 -2.61 64.43 -28.71
CA LEU A 98 -2.42 64.48 -30.17
C LEU A 98 -1.13 63.80 -30.65
N ASP A 99 -0.20 63.48 -29.75
CA ASP A 99 1.04 62.76 -30.06
C ASP A 99 1.23 61.71 -28.95
N PHE A 100 1.42 60.43 -29.28
CA PHE A 100 1.69 59.38 -28.29
C PHE A 100 2.40 58.15 -28.92
N TRP A 101 3.04 57.36 -28.08
CA TRP A 101 3.82 56.18 -28.48
C TRP A 101 3.14 54.89 -28.05
N THR A 102 3.26 53.84 -28.86
CA THR A 102 3.00 52.45 -28.47
C THR A 102 4.27 51.64 -28.71
N PRO A 103 4.40 50.42 -28.16
CA PRO A 103 5.57 49.58 -28.40
C PRO A 103 5.86 49.32 -29.89
N GLU A 104 4.83 49.40 -30.74
CA GLU A 104 4.91 49.10 -32.17
C GLU A 104 4.76 50.31 -33.08
N ASN A 105 4.07 51.38 -32.67
CA ASN A 105 3.70 52.50 -33.53
C ASN A 105 3.76 53.85 -32.81
N HIS A 106 4.01 54.91 -33.57
CA HIS A 106 3.96 56.30 -33.13
C HIS A 106 2.79 56.98 -33.81
N TYR A 107 1.88 57.57 -33.04
CA TYR A 107 0.68 58.20 -33.55
C TYR A 107 0.74 59.72 -33.37
N ARG A 108 0.42 60.46 -34.43
CA ARG A 108 0.34 61.92 -34.42
C ARG A 108 -0.90 62.43 -35.15
N TRP A 109 -1.77 63.14 -34.44
CA TRP A 109 -2.85 63.93 -35.03
C TRP A 109 -2.44 65.38 -35.17
N SER A 110 -2.72 65.96 -36.34
CA SER A 110 -2.54 67.38 -36.58
C SER A 110 -3.86 68.02 -36.99
N VAL A 111 -4.20 69.13 -36.34
CA VAL A 111 -5.38 69.92 -36.67
C VAL A 111 -4.96 71.05 -37.61
N SER A 112 -5.57 71.09 -38.79
CA SER A 112 -5.28 72.09 -39.81
C SER A 112 -5.64 73.49 -39.33
N ARG A 113 -4.66 74.39 -39.38
CA ARG A 113 -4.81 75.81 -39.01
C ARG A 113 -5.79 76.58 -39.90
N TYR A 114 -6.01 76.12 -41.13
CA TYR A 114 -6.76 76.87 -42.15
C TYR A 114 -8.20 76.36 -42.35
N GLY A 115 -8.58 75.26 -41.72
CA GLY A 115 -9.91 74.70 -41.93
C GLY A 115 -10.39 73.65 -40.93
N GLY A 116 -9.73 73.51 -39.77
CA GLY A 116 -10.20 72.64 -38.68
C GLY A 116 -10.18 71.13 -38.98
N HIS A 117 -9.72 70.71 -40.15
CA HIS A 117 -9.60 69.29 -40.51
C HIS A 117 -8.51 68.62 -39.67
N VAL A 118 -8.81 67.44 -39.11
CA VAL A 118 -7.86 66.63 -38.35
C VAL A 118 -7.31 65.53 -39.25
N SER A 119 -5.99 65.47 -39.40
CA SER A 119 -5.29 64.37 -40.08
C SER A 119 -4.50 63.55 -39.05
N ALA A 120 -4.41 62.24 -39.28
CA ALA A 120 -3.63 61.32 -38.46
C ALA A 120 -2.46 60.75 -39.27
N ILE A 121 -1.29 60.69 -38.65
CA ILE A 121 -0.08 60.05 -39.18
C ILE A 121 0.29 58.93 -38.21
N VAL A 122 0.56 57.74 -38.77
CA VAL A 122 1.00 56.56 -38.02
C VAL A 122 2.34 56.11 -38.56
N GLU A 123 3.37 56.13 -37.72
CA GLU A 123 4.72 55.69 -38.07
C GLU A 123 5.08 54.42 -37.30
N PRO A 124 5.50 53.32 -37.94
CA PRO A 124 5.93 52.11 -37.23
C PRO A 124 7.25 52.34 -36.49
N VAL A 125 7.30 51.90 -35.23
CA VAL A 125 8.48 52.00 -34.35
C VAL A 125 9.35 50.76 -34.54
N ALA A 126 10.53 50.95 -35.12
CA ALA A 126 11.50 49.87 -35.27
C ALA A 126 12.18 49.53 -33.94
N ARG A 127 12.36 48.24 -33.65
CA ARG A 127 13.13 47.77 -32.47
C ARG A 127 14.53 48.41 -32.46
N SER A 128 14.87 49.07 -31.35
CA SER A 128 16.17 49.71 -31.18
C SER A 128 17.26 48.66 -30.93
N ARG A 129 18.38 48.76 -31.65
CA ARG A 129 19.60 47.98 -31.37
C ARG A 129 20.51 48.64 -30.35
N LEU A 130 20.26 49.91 -30.00
CA LEU A 130 21.12 50.73 -29.15
C LEU A 130 20.83 50.51 -27.66
N LEU A 131 19.57 50.18 -27.32
CA LEU A 131 19.14 49.91 -25.94
C LEU A 131 19.29 48.44 -25.54
N VAL A 132 19.64 47.56 -26.48
CA VAL A 132 19.90 46.12 -26.24
C VAL A 132 21.37 45.89 -25.85
N CYS A 133 22.08 46.96 -25.46
CA CYS A 133 23.48 46.88 -25.05
C CYS A 133 23.60 46.24 -23.66
N SER A 134 23.71 44.91 -23.61
CA SER A 134 24.55 44.16 -22.67
C SER A 134 24.35 42.65 -22.82
N THR A 135 24.91 42.07 -23.89
CA THR A 135 25.67 40.84 -23.65
C THR A 135 26.97 41.29 -22.99
N ASP A 136 26.91 41.63 -21.71
CA ASP A 136 28.08 41.96 -20.92
C ASP A 136 28.99 40.73 -20.92
N THR A 137 30.14 40.86 -21.58
CA THR A 137 31.11 39.77 -21.67
C THR A 137 31.57 39.31 -20.28
N GLY A 138 31.51 40.19 -19.28
CA GLY A 138 31.76 39.85 -17.88
C GLY A 138 30.70 38.92 -17.29
N GLU A 139 29.41 39.18 -17.55
CA GLU A 139 28.33 38.32 -17.07
C GLU A 139 28.37 36.94 -17.74
N ILE A 140 28.70 36.89 -19.03
CA ILE A 140 28.89 35.62 -19.75
C ILE A 140 30.02 34.80 -19.12
N GLU A 141 31.15 35.42 -18.82
CA GLU A 141 32.29 34.72 -18.22
C GLU A 141 31.97 34.24 -16.80
N ARG A 142 31.31 35.06 -15.98
CA ARG A 142 30.84 34.67 -14.65
C ARG A 142 29.91 33.45 -14.71
N LEU A 143 28.96 33.44 -15.65
CA LEU A 143 28.05 32.31 -15.84
C LEU A 143 28.79 31.06 -16.31
N ARG A 144 29.82 31.19 -17.14
CA ARG A 144 30.67 30.07 -17.56
C ARG A 144 31.47 29.49 -16.40
N SER A 145 32.09 30.34 -15.56
CA SER A 145 32.81 29.88 -14.37
C SER A 145 31.88 29.13 -13.43
N LYS A 146 30.70 29.68 -13.14
CA LYS A 146 29.71 29.02 -12.29
C LYS A 146 29.21 27.70 -12.87
N LYS A 147 29.02 27.63 -14.19
CA LYS A 147 28.65 26.37 -14.86
C LYS A 147 29.71 25.30 -14.61
N LYS A 148 30.99 25.65 -14.79
CA LYS A 148 32.10 24.71 -14.58
C LYS A 148 32.18 24.21 -13.14
N GLU A 149 32.06 25.11 -12.16
CA GLU A 149 32.03 24.74 -10.74
C GLU A 149 30.90 23.76 -10.43
N LEU A 150 29.71 23.98 -11.01
CA LEU A 150 28.57 23.08 -10.83
C LEU A 150 28.78 21.72 -11.50
N GLU A 151 29.44 21.67 -12.66
CA GLU A 151 29.80 20.42 -13.32
C GLU A 151 30.80 19.61 -12.46
N GLU A 152 31.82 20.24 -11.87
CA GLU A 152 32.76 19.58 -10.95
C GLU A 152 32.05 19.01 -9.72
N ILE A 153 31.10 19.75 -9.13
CA ILE A 153 30.31 19.26 -7.98
C ILE A 153 29.43 18.06 -8.37
N ILE A 154 28.86 18.05 -9.57
CA ILE A 154 28.06 16.92 -10.06
C ILE A 154 28.94 15.69 -10.20
N ASP A 155 30.12 15.82 -10.80
CA ASP A 155 31.06 14.71 -10.97
C ASP A 155 31.47 14.11 -9.60
N ASP A 156 31.79 14.96 -8.61
CA ASP A 156 32.10 14.52 -7.25
C ASP A 156 30.92 13.78 -6.59
N LEU A 157 29.69 14.27 -6.77
CA LEU A 157 28.49 13.63 -6.23
C LEU A 157 28.22 12.28 -6.92
N GLU A 158 28.46 12.17 -8.21
CA GLU A 158 28.32 10.91 -8.95
C GLU A 158 29.33 9.85 -8.49
N GLU A 159 30.58 10.24 -8.22
CA GLU A 159 31.59 9.35 -7.66
C GLU A 159 31.20 8.86 -6.27
N ASN A 160 30.76 9.77 -5.40
CA ASN A 160 30.27 9.43 -4.07
C ASN A 160 29.06 8.48 -4.16
N PHE A 161 28.11 8.74 -5.06
CA PHE A 161 26.97 7.86 -5.28
C PHE A 161 27.39 6.44 -5.71
N LYS A 162 28.35 6.33 -6.64
CA LYS A 162 28.89 5.03 -7.07
C LYS A 162 29.52 4.27 -5.90
N SER A 163 30.27 4.97 -5.03
CA SER A 163 30.89 4.35 -3.84
C SER A 163 29.84 3.80 -2.86
N LEU A 164 28.80 4.60 -2.55
CA LEU A 164 27.69 4.20 -1.68
C LEU A 164 26.88 3.04 -2.27
N GLN A 165 26.68 3.02 -3.59
CA GLN A 165 26.00 1.92 -4.26
C GLN A 165 26.78 0.59 -4.12
N ILE A 166 28.11 0.64 -4.18
CA ILE A 166 28.95 -0.55 -3.96
C ILE A 166 28.83 -1.01 -2.51
N GLU A 167 28.90 -0.09 -1.55
CA GLU A 167 28.73 -0.40 -0.12
C GLU A 167 27.36 -1.04 0.17
N GLN A 168 26.28 -0.49 -0.40
CA GLN A 168 24.95 -1.07 -0.27
C GLN A 168 24.90 -2.52 -0.78
N ARG A 169 25.48 -2.81 -1.94
CA ARG A 169 25.52 -4.19 -2.47
C ARG A 169 26.29 -5.13 -1.55
N LEU A 170 27.40 -4.68 -0.97
CA LEU A 170 28.17 -5.49 -0.02
C LEU A 170 27.37 -5.82 1.24
N LEU A 171 26.61 -4.85 1.76
CA LEU A 171 25.73 -5.05 2.91
C LEU A 171 24.57 -6.00 2.58
N GLU A 172 23.99 -5.89 1.38
CA GLU A 172 22.94 -6.80 0.91
C GLU A 172 23.47 -8.25 0.81
N ASP A 173 24.68 -8.44 0.26
CA ASP A 173 25.35 -9.74 0.20
C ASP A 173 25.65 -10.32 1.59
N GLU A 174 26.08 -9.48 2.53
CA GLU A 174 26.31 -9.88 3.93
C GLU A 174 25.00 -10.27 4.61
N ALA A 175 23.94 -9.49 4.45
CA ALA A 175 22.61 -9.80 4.97
C ALA A 175 22.08 -11.12 4.41
N ALA A 176 22.28 -11.38 3.11
CA ALA A 176 21.90 -12.66 2.49
C ALA A 176 22.69 -13.85 3.08
N LYS A 177 23.98 -13.68 3.38
CA LYS A 177 24.80 -14.71 4.05
C LYS A 177 24.28 -14.98 5.47
N LEU A 178 24.03 -13.94 6.25
CA LEU A 178 23.50 -14.07 7.62
C LEU A 178 22.12 -14.74 7.62
N HIS A 179 21.27 -14.42 6.65
CA HIS A 179 19.97 -15.07 6.50
C HIS A 179 20.11 -16.58 6.23
N LYS A 180 21.03 -16.99 5.35
CA LYS A 180 21.32 -18.42 5.10
C LYS A 180 21.79 -19.12 6.37
N GLN A 181 22.73 -18.52 7.11
CA GLN A 181 23.22 -19.08 8.37
C GLN A 181 22.10 -19.22 9.40
N ARG A 182 21.21 -18.23 9.50
CA ARG A 182 20.04 -18.29 10.39
C ARG A 182 19.12 -19.46 10.06
N GLU A 183 18.82 -19.67 8.78
CA GLU A 183 17.98 -20.79 8.34
C GLU A 183 18.63 -22.15 8.61
N GLU A 184 19.95 -22.27 8.42
CA GLU A 184 20.71 -23.48 8.78
C GLU A 184 20.63 -23.78 10.29
N ILE A 185 20.79 -22.75 11.14
CA ILE A 185 20.64 -22.89 12.60
C ILE A 185 19.21 -23.31 12.95
N ILE A 186 18.19 -22.72 12.32
CA ILE A 186 16.79 -23.09 12.58
C ILE A 186 16.55 -24.57 12.20
N ASN A 187 17.03 -25.00 11.02
CA ASN A 187 16.88 -26.36 10.55
C ASN A 187 17.56 -27.37 11.49
N THR A 188 18.79 -27.09 11.92
CA THR A 188 19.51 -27.94 12.88
C THR A 188 18.79 -28.02 14.22
N VAL A 189 18.32 -26.89 14.76
CA VAL A 189 17.53 -26.85 16.01
C VAL A 189 16.23 -27.65 15.88
N GLN A 190 15.53 -27.55 14.75
CA GLN A 190 14.30 -28.32 14.52
C GLN A 190 14.58 -29.82 14.44
N LEU A 191 15.65 -30.22 13.75
CA LEU A 191 16.08 -31.61 13.64
C LEU A 191 16.41 -32.19 15.03
N GLU A 192 17.20 -31.47 15.82
CA GLU A 192 17.55 -31.90 17.19
C GLU A 192 16.33 -31.94 18.12
N LYS A 193 15.41 -30.97 18.02
CA LYS A 193 14.12 -31.03 18.74
C LYS A 193 13.27 -32.24 18.34
N ARG A 194 13.31 -32.67 17.08
CA ARG A 194 12.60 -33.89 16.63
C ARG A 194 13.26 -35.14 17.23
N LYS A 195 14.59 -35.27 17.11
CA LYS A 195 15.35 -36.38 17.72
C LYS A 195 15.11 -36.49 19.23
N ARG A 196 15.12 -35.36 19.94
CA ARG A 196 14.84 -35.33 21.38
C ARG A 196 13.44 -35.85 21.71
N ARG A 197 12.40 -35.40 20.99
CA ARG A 197 11.02 -35.91 21.17
C ARG A 197 10.91 -37.40 20.88
N GLU A 198 11.57 -37.90 19.84
CA GLU A 198 11.61 -39.33 19.53
C GLU A 198 12.27 -40.15 20.65
N MET A 199 13.37 -39.65 21.23
CA MET A 199 14.01 -40.29 22.38
C MET A 199 13.12 -40.25 23.63
N GLU A 200 12.51 -39.10 23.95
CA GLU A 200 11.57 -38.96 25.07
C GLU A 200 10.37 -39.91 24.93
N ASN A 201 9.85 -40.07 23.72
CA ASN A 201 8.78 -41.02 23.42
C ASN A 201 9.23 -42.48 23.64
N ARG A 202 10.43 -42.85 23.17
CA ARG A 202 11.00 -44.19 23.40
C ARG A 202 11.20 -44.49 24.88
N VAL A 203 11.72 -43.51 25.64
CA VAL A 203 11.88 -43.62 27.10
C VAL A 203 10.51 -43.80 27.76
N SER A 204 9.52 -42.99 27.38
CA SER A 204 8.16 -43.07 27.93
C SER A 204 7.46 -44.40 27.62
N GLN A 205 7.68 -44.97 26.44
CA GLN A 205 7.20 -46.31 26.07
C GLN A 205 7.85 -47.39 26.93
N ARG A 206 9.18 -47.35 27.08
CA ARG A 206 9.91 -48.30 27.94
C ARG A 206 9.47 -48.21 29.40
N LYS A 207 9.28 -46.99 29.92
CA LYS A 207 8.79 -46.77 31.28
C LYS A 207 7.41 -47.38 31.49
N ARG A 208 6.46 -47.13 30.58
CA ARG A 208 5.13 -47.76 30.64
C ARG A 208 5.18 -49.28 30.56
N LYS A 209 6.06 -49.84 29.71
CA LYS A 209 6.25 -51.29 29.63
C LYS A 209 6.78 -51.86 30.94
N LEU A 210 7.76 -51.20 31.57
CA LEU A 210 8.29 -51.60 32.87
C LEU A 210 7.22 -51.53 33.96
N GLU A 211 6.47 -50.42 34.04
CA GLU A 211 5.37 -50.29 35.00
C GLU A 211 4.29 -51.36 34.80
N SER A 212 4.02 -51.76 33.55
CA SER A 212 3.09 -52.86 33.26
C SER A 212 3.63 -54.21 33.73
N MET A 213 4.94 -54.46 33.58
CA MET A 213 5.58 -55.69 34.05
C MET A 213 5.66 -55.74 35.59
N GLU A 214 5.84 -54.59 36.25
CA GLU A 214 5.84 -54.48 37.71
C GLU A 214 4.43 -54.70 38.30
N LYS A 215 3.38 -54.27 37.58
CA LYS A 215 1.98 -54.45 37.96
C LYS A 215 1.37 -55.78 37.52
N GLU A 216 2.09 -56.57 36.73
CA GLU A 216 1.68 -57.93 36.39
C GLU A 216 1.63 -58.71 37.71
N ASP A 217 0.45 -59.23 38.07
CA ASP A 217 0.20 -59.93 39.34
C ASP A 217 1.33 -60.94 39.62
N ASP A 218 1.80 -61.01 40.88
CA ASP A 218 2.74 -62.05 41.32
C ASP A 218 2.24 -63.41 40.82
N LEU A 219 3.11 -64.19 40.18
CA LEU A 219 2.74 -65.43 39.49
C LEU A 219 1.97 -66.37 40.41
N ASP A 220 2.27 -66.32 41.71
CA ASP A 220 1.58 -67.06 42.77
C ASP A 220 0.11 -66.64 42.94
N THR A 221 -0.21 -65.34 42.77
CA THR A 221 -1.59 -64.83 42.83
C THR A 221 -2.39 -65.24 41.60
N VAL A 222 -1.78 -65.25 40.41
CA VAL A 222 -2.41 -65.74 39.18
C VAL A 222 -2.66 -67.26 39.26
N MET A 223 -1.67 -68.00 39.77
CA MET A 223 -1.77 -69.44 39.98
C MET A 223 -2.87 -69.80 41.00
N ALA A 224 -2.98 -69.04 42.10
CA ALA A 224 -4.04 -69.24 43.08
C ALA A 224 -5.45 -69.00 42.49
N LYS A 225 -5.64 -67.95 41.67
CA LYS A 225 -6.93 -67.69 40.99
C LYS A 225 -7.30 -68.82 40.02
N LEU A 226 -6.32 -69.39 39.30
CA LEU A 226 -6.54 -70.54 38.41
C LEU A 226 -6.90 -71.82 39.18
N ILE A 227 -6.25 -72.07 40.33
CA ILE A 227 -6.56 -73.20 41.21
C ILE A 227 -7.99 -73.07 41.75
N ASP A 228 -8.40 -71.88 42.18
CA ASP A 228 -9.77 -71.64 42.68
C ASP A 228 -10.84 -71.83 41.58
N GLN A 229 -10.56 -71.38 40.35
CA GLN A 229 -11.42 -71.66 39.20
C GLN A 229 -11.51 -73.16 38.88
N ALA A 230 -10.39 -73.88 38.93
CA ALA A 230 -10.37 -75.32 38.73
C ALA A 230 -11.14 -76.07 39.83
N ALA A 231 -11.02 -75.64 41.10
CA ALA A 231 -11.78 -76.18 42.22
C ALA A 231 -13.28 -75.98 42.04
N ASN A 232 -13.71 -74.78 41.65
CA ASN A 232 -15.13 -74.47 41.38
C ASN A 232 -15.71 -75.30 40.22
N LEU A 233 -14.94 -75.50 39.14
CA LEU A 233 -15.36 -76.37 38.03
C LEU A 233 -15.50 -77.83 38.49
N THR A 234 -14.55 -78.31 39.29
CA THR A 234 -14.58 -79.67 39.84
C THR A 234 -15.78 -79.89 40.76
N PHE A 235 -16.11 -78.91 41.60
CA PHE A 235 -17.30 -78.92 42.44
C PHE A 235 -18.60 -79.00 41.62
N ASN A 236 -18.71 -78.20 40.56
CA ASN A 236 -19.90 -78.19 39.70
C ASN A 236 -20.09 -79.53 38.96
N VAL A 237 -19.00 -80.13 38.48
CA VAL A 237 -19.04 -81.47 37.84
C VAL A 237 -19.44 -82.54 38.84
N SER A 238 -18.89 -82.51 40.06
CA SER A 238 -19.26 -83.44 41.14
C SER A 238 -20.75 -83.31 41.49
N TYR A 239 -21.24 -82.09 41.69
CA TYR A 239 -22.65 -81.83 41.99
C TYR A 239 -23.58 -82.36 40.90
N LYS A 240 -23.27 -82.08 39.62
CA LYS A 240 -24.05 -82.59 38.48
C LYS A 240 -24.07 -84.11 38.42
N ARG A 241 -22.94 -84.76 38.72
CA ARG A 241 -22.85 -86.23 38.75
C ARG A 241 -23.71 -86.82 39.86
N THR A 242 -23.59 -86.32 41.09
CA THR A 242 -24.38 -86.82 42.23
C THR A 242 -25.88 -86.57 42.01
N PHE A 243 -26.25 -85.45 41.39
CA PHE A 243 -27.63 -85.17 41.01
C PHE A 243 -28.16 -86.22 40.00
N ALA A 244 -27.38 -86.53 38.96
CA ALA A 244 -27.74 -87.55 37.97
C ALA A 244 -27.86 -88.95 38.59
N GLU A 245 -26.95 -89.33 39.48
CA GLU A 245 -26.99 -90.61 40.21
C GLU A 245 -28.27 -90.73 41.05
N LYS A 246 -28.60 -89.72 41.86
CA LYS A 246 -29.85 -89.70 42.64
C LYS A 246 -31.08 -89.77 41.75
N HIS A 247 -31.11 -89.01 40.65
CA HIS A 247 -32.23 -89.03 39.71
C HIS A 247 -32.41 -90.42 39.09
N MET A 248 -31.33 -91.09 38.70
CA MET A 248 -31.38 -92.45 38.15
C MET A 248 -31.97 -93.44 39.16
N THR A 249 -31.51 -93.39 40.42
CA THR A 249 -32.05 -94.27 41.47
C THR A 249 -33.54 -94.03 41.72
N SER A 250 -34.02 -92.79 41.60
CA SER A 250 -35.46 -92.48 41.70
C SER A 250 -36.26 -93.13 40.56
N ILE A 251 -35.74 -93.09 39.32
CA ILE A 251 -36.38 -93.74 38.17
C ILE A 251 -36.45 -95.26 38.38
N GLU A 252 -35.39 -95.86 38.91
CA GLU A 252 -35.35 -97.30 39.21
C GLU A 252 -36.37 -97.70 40.27
N PHE A 253 -36.51 -96.91 41.35
CA PHE A 253 -37.55 -97.14 42.36
C PHE A 253 -38.95 -97.03 41.76
N ASP A 254 -39.22 -96.00 40.95
CA ASP A 254 -40.51 -95.84 40.27
C ASP A 254 -40.82 -97.00 39.32
N ALA A 255 -39.81 -97.51 38.60
CA ALA A 255 -39.96 -98.67 37.73
C ALA A 255 -40.34 -99.93 38.53
N LYS A 256 -39.69 -100.13 39.68
CA LYS A 256 -39.94 -101.27 40.57
C LYS A 256 -41.31 -101.19 41.25
N ILE A 257 -41.77 -99.98 41.62
CA ILE A 257 -43.12 -99.77 42.13
C ILE A 257 -44.15 -100.16 41.06
N ARG A 258 -43.98 -99.70 39.82
CA ARG A 258 -44.88 -100.06 38.70
C ARG A 258 -44.92 -101.56 38.45
N GLU A 259 -43.78 -102.25 38.52
CA GLU A 259 -43.72 -103.72 38.38
C GLU A 259 -44.51 -104.43 39.49
N LEU A 260 -44.33 -104.01 40.74
CA LEU A 260 -45.07 -104.55 41.89
C LEU A 260 -46.58 -104.27 41.78
N GLU A 261 -46.98 -103.09 41.32
CA GLU A 261 -48.39 -102.75 41.07
C GLU A 261 -49.03 -103.66 40.02
N VAL A 262 -48.31 -103.99 38.94
CA VAL A 262 -48.77 -104.94 37.92
C VAL A 262 -48.91 -106.33 38.54
N GLY A 263 -47.93 -106.77 39.34
CA GLY A 263 -47.97 -108.04 40.05
C GLY A 263 -49.17 -108.16 41.00
N ILE A 264 -49.45 -107.11 41.78
CA ILE A 264 -50.62 -107.04 42.67
C ILE A 264 -51.92 -107.12 41.88
N LYS A 265 -52.05 -106.36 40.78
CA LYS A 265 -53.24 -106.43 39.90
C LYS A 265 -53.43 -107.82 39.31
N GLN A 266 -52.35 -108.52 38.98
CA GLN A 266 -52.40 -109.90 38.50
C GLN A 266 -52.92 -110.85 39.59
N GLN A 267 -52.41 -110.73 40.82
CA GLN A 267 -52.87 -111.52 41.97
C GLN A 267 -54.33 -111.24 42.31
N GLU A 268 -54.75 -109.98 42.25
CA GLU A 268 -56.14 -109.58 42.46
C GLU A 268 -57.07 -110.23 41.43
N ARG A 269 -56.68 -110.28 40.15
CA ARG A 269 -57.43 -111.01 39.10
C ARG A 269 -57.51 -112.51 39.38
N PHE A 270 -56.41 -113.14 39.80
CA PHE A 270 -56.42 -114.56 40.16
C PHE A 270 -57.32 -114.83 41.38
N ALA A 271 -57.30 -113.95 42.38
CA ALA A 271 -58.18 -114.04 43.54
C ALA A 271 -59.66 -113.91 43.15
N MET A 272 -60.02 -112.95 42.27
CA MET A 272 -61.38 -112.82 41.75
C MET A 272 -61.81 -114.07 40.98
N GLN A 273 -60.96 -114.63 40.11
CA GLN A 273 -61.25 -115.87 39.40
C GLN A 273 -61.45 -117.05 40.36
N ALA A 274 -60.59 -117.20 41.36
CA ALA A 274 -60.71 -118.24 42.38
C ALA A 274 -62.03 -118.08 43.18
N SER A 275 -62.42 -116.85 43.52
CA SER A 275 -63.68 -116.55 44.18
C SER A 275 -64.89 -116.91 43.31
N LEU A 276 -64.86 -116.59 42.01
CA LEU A 276 -65.90 -116.97 41.05
C LEU A 276 -66.01 -118.49 40.87
N HIS A 277 -64.87 -119.19 40.82
CA HIS A 277 -64.86 -120.65 40.80
C HIS A 277 -65.46 -121.24 42.08
N PHE A 278 -65.15 -120.67 43.25
CA PHE A 278 -65.72 -121.10 44.52
C PHE A 278 -67.24 -120.91 44.59
N GLU A 279 -67.76 -119.78 44.10
CA GLU A 279 -69.21 -119.54 43.99
C GLU A 279 -69.88 -120.54 43.03
N ASN A 280 -69.29 -120.78 41.86
CA ASN A 280 -69.78 -121.79 40.91
C ASN A 280 -69.80 -123.20 41.54
N TYR A 281 -68.81 -123.55 42.37
CA TYR A 281 -68.81 -124.82 43.10
C TYR A 281 -69.91 -124.87 44.18
N GLN A 282 -70.24 -123.75 44.84
CA GLN A 282 -71.36 -123.69 45.78
C GLN A 282 -72.72 -123.87 45.07
N ASP A 283 -72.91 -123.23 43.92
CA ASP A 283 -74.13 -123.35 43.12
C ASP A 283 -74.27 -124.74 42.50
N PHE A 284 -73.17 -125.35 42.01
CA PHE A 284 -73.18 -126.73 41.54
C PHE A 284 -73.53 -127.73 42.65
N ARG A 285 -73.09 -127.45 43.90
CA ARG A 285 -73.47 -128.25 45.08
C ARG A 285 -74.96 -128.11 45.42
N ARG A 286 -75.57 -126.95 45.14
CA ARG A 286 -77.03 -126.72 45.32
C ARG A 286 -77.88 -127.44 44.28
N TYR A 287 -77.38 -127.67 43.06
CA TYR A 287 -78.17 -128.24 41.96
C TYR A 287 -78.17 -129.78 41.85
N HIS A 288 -77.30 -130.53 42.55
CA HIS A 288 -77.13 -131.98 42.32
C HIS A 288 -77.31 -132.92 43.54
N LEU A 289 -77.71 -132.40 44.70
CA LEU A 289 -78.13 -133.20 45.86
C LEU A 289 -79.35 -132.54 46.53
N GLY A 290 -80.56 -132.84 46.09
CA GLY A 290 -81.80 -132.18 46.57
C GLY A 290 -82.47 -132.84 47.78
N VAL A 291 -83.10 -132.04 48.65
CA VAL A 291 -84.35 -132.30 49.43
C VAL A 291 -84.93 -130.92 49.85
N GLY A 292 -86.25 -130.75 49.76
CA GLY A 292 -86.94 -129.47 49.94
C GLY A 292 -87.16 -128.99 51.37
N VAL A 293 -87.51 -127.70 51.45
CA VAL A 293 -88.61 -127.09 52.21
C VAL A 293 -89.24 -126.03 51.30
#